data_AF-A0A3B9LY32-F1
#
_entry.id   AF-A0A3B9LY32-F1
#
_cell.length_a   1.000
_cell.length_b   1.000
_cell.length_c   1.000
_cell.angle_alpha   90.00
_cell.angle_beta   90.00
_cell.angle_gamma   90.00
#
_symmetry.space_group_name_H-M   'P 1'
#
loop_
_entity.id
_entity.type
_entity.pdbx_description
1 polymer ?
#
loop_
_entity_poly.entity_id
_entity_poly.type
_entity_poly.pdbx_seq_one_letter_code
_entity_poly.pdbx_strand_id
1 'polypeptide(L)'
;ETDLAWLLRQFEHLSIAERAKANLFDALELWVHWKLGNSPATRTKMRLRVNKIFYHDGPLIRRSEVSLARELEDVLPLPLKKLSRADGEKLVSLGRDMMTVRYRELHGFTYGDPRHVLRAAAGRGVEFVIWGLPPGHRLPLLGYHAVLILKNGVPAGYAESLALFERTEVGVNLFYTFRDGESAWIYSRLLRFLRQYLHVSVFSVEPYQLGSHNEEGIEAGAFWFYRKLGFHPVQPQVARMVAREERKLANRPGYRTPARILRQLAAGHLLYEAPSAPHPGEWDNFRVPNIGLAVQRRLVQQFGGGERKLRQALVPSVAHALGVKPTDLSASE
;
A
#
# COMPACT_ATOMS: atom_id res chain seq x y z
N GLU A 1 20.82 -33.15 -0.87
CA GLU A 1 19.66 -32.28 -1.12
C GLU A 1 19.01 -31.94 0.22
N THR A 2 18.35 -30.78 0.41
CA THR A 2 17.66 -30.47 1.68
C THR A 2 16.25 -31.05 1.69
N ASP A 3 15.74 -31.39 2.88
CA ASP A 3 14.37 -31.93 3.04
C ASP A 3 13.31 -30.98 2.46
N LEU A 4 13.50 -29.67 2.62
CA LEU A 4 12.63 -28.66 2.00
C LEU A 4 12.68 -28.70 0.48
N ALA A 5 13.87 -28.81 -0.13
CA ALA A 5 13.98 -28.91 -1.58
C ALA A 5 13.31 -30.18 -2.11
N TRP A 6 13.37 -31.27 -1.33
CA TRP A 6 12.74 -32.53 -1.70
C TRP A 6 11.23 -32.39 -1.67
N LEU A 7 10.71 -31.80 -0.59
CA LEU A 7 9.30 -31.54 -0.39
C LEU A 7 8.75 -30.63 -1.50
N LEU A 8 9.41 -29.50 -1.77
CA LEU A 8 8.98 -28.56 -2.81
C LEU A 8 8.91 -29.25 -4.18
N ARG A 9 9.87 -30.12 -4.51
CA ARG A 9 9.78 -30.92 -5.74
C ARG A 9 8.60 -31.90 -5.73
N GLN A 10 8.27 -32.52 -4.60
CA GLN A 10 7.06 -33.37 -4.53
C GLN A 10 5.80 -32.55 -4.83
N PHE A 11 5.71 -31.32 -4.33
CA PHE A 11 4.62 -30.40 -4.65
C PHE A 11 4.59 -30.01 -6.12
N GLU A 12 5.74 -29.79 -6.75
CA GLU A 12 5.83 -29.51 -8.20
C GLU A 12 5.27 -30.67 -9.04
N HIS A 13 5.45 -31.93 -8.61
CA HIS A 13 4.92 -33.11 -9.29
C HIS A 13 3.42 -33.34 -9.12
N LEU A 14 2.76 -32.67 -8.15
CA LEU A 14 1.31 -32.79 -7.98
C LEU A 14 0.56 -32.18 -9.17
N SER A 15 -0.29 -32.98 -9.82
CA SER A 15 -1.16 -32.53 -10.92
C SER A 15 -2.46 -31.90 -10.39
N ILE A 16 -2.33 -30.91 -9.52
CA ILE A 16 -3.44 -30.14 -8.94
C ILE A 16 -3.19 -28.63 -9.16
N ALA A 17 -4.24 -27.83 -9.02
CA ALA A 17 -4.12 -26.38 -9.16
C ALA A 17 -3.14 -25.77 -8.15
N GLU A 18 -2.41 -24.72 -8.54
CA GLU A 18 -1.41 -24.04 -7.68
C GLU A 18 -2.00 -23.57 -6.34
N ARG A 19 -3.25 -23.09 -6.35
CA ARG A 19 -3.95 -22.73 -5.10
C ARG A 19 -4.13 -23.93 -4.16
N ALA A 20 -4.42 -25.11 -4.70
CA ALA A 20 -4.53 -26.32 -3.89
C ALA A 20 -3.16 -26.76 -3.34
N LYS A 21 -2.08 -26.63 -4.13
CA LYS A 21 -0.71 -26.85 -3.65
C LYS A 21 -0.36 -25.90 -2.49
N ALA A 22 -0.63 -24.61 -2.65
CA ALA A 22 -0.38 -23.62 -1.60
C ALA A 22 -1.16 -23.95 -0.31
N ASN A 23 -2.45 -24.27 -0.42
CA ASN A 23 -3.27 -24.67 0.73
C ASN A 23 -2.74 -25.94 1.42
N LEU A 24 -2.30 -26.94 0.64
CA LEU A 24 -1.72 -28.17 1.19
C LEU A 24 -0.39 -27.89 1.90
N PHE A 25 0.46 -27.03 1.33
CA PHE A 25 1.74 -26.66 1.95
C PHE A 25 1.52 -25.90 3.26
N ASP A 26 0.59 -24.94 3.27
CA ASP A 26 0.20 -24.17 4.45
C ASP A 26 -0.33 -25.08 5.57
N ALA A 27 -1.16 -26.07 5.22
CA ALA A 27 -1.70 -27.05 6.16
C ALA A 27 -0.66 -27.98 6.81
N LEU A 28 0.56 -28.07 6.26
CA LEU A 28 1.64 -28.83 6.89
C LEU A 28 2.25 -28.08 8.10
N GLU A 29 1.99 -26.77 8.25
CA GLU A 29 2.49 -25.92 9.34
C GLU A 29 4.01 -26.07 9.59
N LEU A 30 4.78 -26.20 8.51
CA LEU A 30 6.21 -26.49 8.62
C LEU A 30 7.03 -25.29 9.06
N TRP A 31 7.86 -25.52 10.07
CA TRP A 31 8.86 -24.55 10.50
C TRP A 31 10.08 -24.60 9.58
N VAL A 32 10.24 -23.57 8.75
CA VAL A 32 11.39 -23.46 7.85
C VAL A 32 12.45 -22.54 8.45
N HIS A 33 13.67 -23.05 8.64
CA HIS A 33 14.83 -22.26 9.04
C HIS A 33 15.73 -21.92 7.85
N TRP A 34 16.06 -20.63 7.71
CA TRP A 34 16.81 -20.09 6.58
C TRP A 34 18.24 -19.73 7.01
N LYS A 35 19.24 -20.38 6.42
CA LYS A 35 20.66 -20.01 6.58
C LYS A 35 21.12 -19.20 5.37
N LEU A 36 20.92 -17.88 5.43
CA LEU A 36 21.20 -16.99 4.29
C LEU A 36 22.70 -16.82 3.99
N GLY A 37 23.58 -17.04 4.98
CA GLY A 37 25.03 -16.96 4.81
C GLY A 37 25.48 -15.67 4.12
N ASN A 38 26.18 -15.83 2.99
CA ASN A 38 26.72 -14.73 2.19
C ASN A 38 25.78 -14.22 1.07
N SER A 39 24.52 -14.66 1.06
CA SER A 39 23.54 -14.34 0.03
C SER A 39 23.31 -12.83 -0.15
N PRO A 40 23.07 -12.36 -1.40
CA PRO A 40 22.64 -10.99 -1.66
C PRO A 40 21.28 -10.64 -1.03
N ALA A 41 20.45 -11.64 -0.67
CA ALA A 41 19.18 -11.43 0.03
C ALA A 41 19.34 -11.04 1.51
N THR A 42 20.55 -11.13 2.07
CA THR A 42 20.78 -10.68 3.46
C THR A 42 20.54 -9.19 3.61
N ARG A 43 20.00 -8.76 4.76
CA ARG A 43 19.77 -7.33 5.07
C ARG A 43 21.04 -6.47 4.92
N THR A 44 22.22 -7.05 5.09
CA THR A 44 23.52 -6.37 4.97
C THR A 44 23.96 -6.18 3.53
N LYS A 45 23.70 -7.15 2.64
CA LYS A 45 24.20 -7.13 1.25
C LYS A 45 23.15 -6.70 0.22
N MET A 46 21.88 -6.69 0.60
CA MET A 46 20.77 -6.32 -0.26
C MET A 46 20.85 -4.86 -0.68
N ARG A 47 21.41 -4.62 -1.88
CA ARG A 47 21.53 -3.30 -2.49
C ARG A 47 21.55 -3.38 -4.00
N LEU A 48 20.95 -2.40 -4.65
CA LEU A 48 21.11 -2.14 -6.07
C LEU A 48 22.29 -1.21 -6.30
N ARG A 49 22.98 -1.39 -7.43
CA ARG A 49 23.97 -0.44 -7.89
C ARG A 49 23.27 0.85 -8.33
N VAL A 50 23.74 1.99 -7.83
CA VAL A 50 23.27 3.32 -8.24
C VAL A 50 24.39 4.10 -8.92
N ASN A 51 24.03 4.95 -9.88
CA ASN A 51 25.00 5.77 -10.61
C ASN A 51 25.53 6.94 -9.78
N LYS A 52 24.69 7.49 -8.89
CA LYS A 52 25.04 8.60 -8.00
C LYS A 52 24.47 8.32 -6.62
N ILE A 53 25.34 8.35 -5.61
CA ILE A 53 24.93 8.30 -4.21
C ILE A 53 24.56 9.72 -3.79
N PHE A 54 23.40 9.87 -3.16
CA PHE A 54 23.04 11.10 -2.49
C PHE A 54 23.64 11.11 -1.08
N TYR A 55 24.54 12.05 -0.84
CA TYR A 55 25.08 12.36 0.48
C TYR A 55 24.33 13.55 1.06
N HIS A 56 24.03 13.48 2.35
CA HIS A 56 23.47 14.61 3.07
C HIS A 56 24.61 15.55 3.47
N ASP A 57 24.53 16.80 3.01
CA ASP A 57 25.45 17.90 3.31
C ASP A 57 24.85 18.91 4.31
N GLY A 58 23.63 18.66 4.76
CA GLY A 58 22.90 19.47 5.74
C GLY A 58 21.92 18.63 6.58
N PRO A 59 21.15 19.29 7.46
CA PRO A 59 20.20 18.60 8.32
C PRO A 59 19.13 17.85 7.51
N LEU A 60 18.57 16.80 8.13
CA LEU A 60 17.43 16.08 7.56
C LEU A 60 16.17 16.97 7.57
N ILE A 61 15.31 16.79 6.57
CA ILE A 61 14.04 17.51 6.48
C ILE A 61 13.13 17.08 7.64
N ARG A 62 12.78 18.02 8.51
CA ARG A 62 11.86 17.73 9.63
C ARG A 62 10.43 17.67 9.13
N ARG A 63 9.58 16.92 9.83
CA ARG A 63 8.14 16.83 9.53
C ARG A 63 7.45 18.20 9.44
N SER A 64 7.85 19.18 10.25
CA SER A 64 7.27 20.54 10.21
C SER A 64 7.57 21.31 8.92
N GLU A 65 8.56 20.88 8.15
CA GLU A 65 8.96 21.49 6.87
C GLU A 65 8.24 20.84 5.68
N VAL A 66 7.45 19.78 5.94
CA VAL A 66 6.70 19.05 4.91
C VAL A 66 5.28 19.61 4.82
N SER A 67 4.86 19.97 3.61
CA SER A 67 3.50 20.37 3.28
C SER A 67 2.94 19.47 2.19
N LEU A 68 1.93 18.65 2.51
CA LEU A 68 1.27 17.80 1.52
C LEU A 68 0.56 18.62 0.45
N ALA A 69 -0.05 19.75 0.82
CA ALA A 69 -0.72 20.62 -0.13
C ALA A 69 0.26 21.13 -1.20
N ARG A 70 1.44 21.61 -0.77
CA ARG A 70 2.49 22.04 -1.71
C ARG A 70 3.03 20.88 -2.54
N GLU A 71 3.24 19.72 -1.93
CA GLU A 71 3.82 18.56 -2.60
C GLU A 71 2.89 17.97 -3.67
N LEU A 72 1.58 17.92 -3.41
CA LEU A 72 0.59 17.30 -4.29
C LEU A 72 0.09 18.24 -5.40
N GLU A 73 0.25 19.55 -5.23
CA GLU A 73 -0.05 20.58 -6.23
C GLU A 73 1.17 21.02 -7.04
N ASP A 74 2.33 20.42 -6.79
CA ASP A 74 3.53 20.71 -7.58
C ASP A 74 3.35 20.20 -9.01
N VAL A 75 3.38 21.14 -9.96
CA VAL A 75 3.14 20.92 -11.39
C VAL A 75 4.23 20.08 -12.07
N LEU A 76 5.43 19.97 -11.48
CA LEU A 76 6.51 19.19 -12.08
C LEU A 76 6.27 17.70 -11.83
N PRO A 77 6.20 16.82 -12.84
CA PRO A 77 6.10 15.39 -12.58
C PRO A 77 7.41 14.83 -12.02
N LEU A 78 7.30 13.81 -11.18
CA LEU A 78 8.45 12.96 -10.83
C LEU A 78 8.95 12.24 -12.09
N PRO A 79 10.28 12.20 -12.32
CA PRO A 79 10.84 11.42 -13.41
C PRO A 79 10.45 9.95 -13.27
N LEU A 80 9.69 9.44 -14.24
CA LEU A 80 9.12 8.11 -14.24
C LEU A 80 9.65 7.31 -15.43
N LYS A 81 10.07 6.07 -15.17
CA LYS A 81 10.59 5.17 -16.20
C LYS A 81 9.88 3.82 -16.11
N LYS A 82 9.25 3.38 -17.20
CA LYS A 82 8.82 1.99 -17.36
C LYS A 82 10.04 1.10 -17.58
N LEU A 83 10.10 -0.02 -16.86
CA LEU A 83 11.21 -0.96 -16.95
C LEU A 83 10.95 -2.05 -17.98
N SER A 84 12.03 -2.68 -18.44
CA SER A 84 11.94 -3.93 -19.19
C SER A 84 11.37 -5.03 -18.29
N ARG A 85 10.76 -6.08 -18.87
CA ARG A 85 10.29 -7.24 -18.10
C ARG A 85 11.41 -7.86 -17.26
N ALA A 86 12.61 -8.02 -17.84
CA ALA A 86 13.76 -8.60 -17.15
C ALA A 86 14.23 -7.76 -15.95
N ASP A 87 14.22 -6.43 -16.06
CA ASP A 87 14.54 -5.57 -14.91
C ASP A 87 13.40 -5.53 -13.88
N GLY A 88 12.14 -5.62 -14.35
CA GLY A 88 10.97 -5.78 -13.51
C GLY A 88 11.03 -7.05 -12.67
N GLU A 89 11.38 -8.20 -13.27
CA GLU A 89 11.55 -9.49 -12.58
C GLU A 89 12.58 -9.39 -11.45
N LYS A 90 13.72 -8.75 -11.71
CA LYS A 90 14.77 -8.54 -10.70
C LYS A 90 14.27 -7.72 -9.52
N LEU A 91 13.51 -6.65 -9.76
CA LEU A 91 13.01 -5.78 -8.69
C LEU A 91 11.84 -6.37 -7.92
N VAL A 92 10.95 -7.10 -8.58
CA VAL A 92 9.90 -7.87 -7.90
C VAL A 92 10.53 -8.96 -7.04
N SER A 93 11.56 -9.66 -7.53
CA SER A 93 12.32 -10.63 -6.74
C SER A 93 13.01 -9.99 -5.54
N LEU A 94 13.67 -8.84 -5.74
CA LEU A 94 14.28 -8.07 -4.65
C LEU A 94 13.24 -7.67 -3.60
N GLY A 95 12.04 -7.26 -4.04
CA GLY A 95 10.91 -6.97 -3.17
C GLY A 95 10.51 -8.18 -2.33
N ARG A 96 10.37 -9.36 -2.95
CA ARG A 96 10.07 -10.62 -2.25
C ARG A 96 11.15 -10.98 -1.24
N ASP A 97 12.42 -10.93 -1.63
CA ASP A 97 13.55 -11.19 -0.72
C ASP A 97 13.53 -10.23 0.47
N MET A 98 13.32 -8.94 0.20
CA MET A 98 13.26 -7.88 1.20
C MET A 98 12.18 -8.14 2.25
N MET A 99 11.00 -8.59 1.81
CA MET A 99 9.86 -8.93 2.66
C MET A 99 10.12 -10.21 3.47
N THR A 100 10.59 -11.24 2.78
CA THR A 100 10.82 -12.58 3.33
C THR A 100 11.83 -12.57 4.47
N VAL A 101 12.98 -11.91 4.30
CA VAL A 101 14.01 -11.83 5.36
C VAL A 101 13.61 -10.99 6.57
N ARG A 102 12.42 -10.38 6.53
CA ARG A 102 11.78 -9.64 7.62
C ARG A 102 10.53 -10.34 8.15
N TYR A 103 10.28 -11.58 7.71
CA TYR A 103 9.09 -12.36 8.06
C TYR A 103 7.80 -11.60 7.75
N ARG A 104 7.78 -10.95 6.59
CA ARG A 104 6.60 -10.25 6.09
C ARG A 104 6.18 -10.86 4.76
N GLU A 105 4.89 -10.93 4.57
CA GLU A 105 4.28 -11.28 3.30
C GLU A 105 3.15 -10.30 3.03
N LEU A 106 3.08 -9.82 1.78
CA LEU A 106 2.00 -8.98 1.29
C LEU A 106 1.65 -9.41 -0.13
N HIS A 107 0.36 -9.43 -0.44
CA HIS A 107 -0.18 -10.00 -1.66
C HIS A 107 0.50 -9.47 -2.93
N GLY A 108 0.72 -8.16 -3.04
CA GLY A 108 1.41 -7.60 -4.22
C GLY A 108 2.91 -7.81 -4.25
N PHE A 109 3.56 -8.09 -3.13
CA PHE A 109 4.96 -8.52 -3.15
C PHE A 109 5.06 -9.99 -3.57
N THR A 110 4.16 -10.86 -3.09
CA THR A 110 4.11 -12.28 -3.48
C THR A 110 3.83 -12.48 -4.97
N TYR A 111 2.84 -11.77 -5.52
CA TYR A 111 2.34 -11.98 -6.88
C TYR A 111 2.65 -10.86 -7.88
N GLY A 112 3.60 -9.98 -7.59
CA GLY A 112 3.86 -8.79 -8.41
C GLY A 112 4.06 -9.08 -9.91
N ASP A 113 3.44 -8.28 -10.79
CA ASP A 113 3.56 -8.45 -12.24
C ASP A 113 4.83 -7.75 -12.78
N PRO A 114 5.85 -8.51 -13.23
CA PRO A 114 7.09 -7.91 -13.71
C PRO A 114 6.97 -7.20 -15.07
N ARG A 115 5.85 -7.35 -15.78
CA ARG A 115 5.61 -6.68 -17.07
C ARG A 115 5.21 -5.22 -16.91
N HIS A 116 4.73 -4.85 -15.73
CA HIS A 116 4.15 -3.56 -15.43
C HIS A 116 4.86 -2.90 -14.24
N VAL A 117 6.20 -2.81 -14.33
CA VAL A 117 7.05 -2.18 -13.31
C VAL A 117 7.48 -0.80 -13.77
N LEU A 118 7.26 0.20 -12.91
CA LEU A 118 7.74 1.56 -13.12
C LEU A 118 8.64 1.99 -11.96
N ARG A 119 9.63 2.82 -12.28
CA ARG A 119 10.57 3.39 -11.33
C ARG A 119 10.48 4.91 -11.37
N ALA A 120 10.29 5.53 -10.22
CA ALA A 120 10.23 6.98 -10.05
C ALA A 120 11.43 7.47 -9.22
N ALA A 121 12.12 8.49 -9.72
CA ALA A 121 13.15 9.19 -8.95
C ALA A 121 12.49 10.24 -8.05
N ALA A 122 12.52 10.03 -6.73
CA ALA A 122 11.87 10.90 -5.77
C ALA A 122 12.79 12.01 -5.23
N GLY A 123 14.07 12.02 -5.62
CA GLY A 123 15.08 12.98 -5.15
C GLY A 123 15.75 12.52 -3.86
N ARG A 124 16.83 13.21 -3.45
CA ARG A 124 17.60 12.89 -2.23
C ARG A 124 18.02 11.41 -2.12
N GLY A 125 18.29 10.77 -3.26
CA GLY A 125 18.64 9.34 -3.33
C GLY A 125 17.47 8.38 -3.06
N VAL A 126 16.24 8.86 -2.94
CA VAL A 126 15.04 8.04 -2.80
C VAL A 126 14.47 7.69 -4.16
N GLU A 127 14.08 6.43 -4.30
CA GLU A 127 13.39 5.91 -5.48
C GLU A 127 12.22 5.05 -5.07
N PHE A 128 11.13 5.16 -5.84
CA PHE A 128 9.98 4.27 -5.74
C PHE A 128 9.97 3.33 -6.93
N VAL A 129 9.72 2.05 -6.67
CA VAL A 129 9.46 1.06 -7.71
C VAL A 129 8.07 0.52 -7.47
N ILE A 130 7.15 0.71 -8.41
CA ILE A 130 5.77 0.27 -8.31
C ILE A 130 5.48 -0.85 -9.30
N TRP A 131 4.62 -1.78 -8.89
CA TRP A 131 4.03 -2.77 -9.77
C TRP A 131 2.61 -3.13 -9.32
N GLY A 132 1.81 -3.58 -10.29
CA GLY A 132 0.47 -4.11 -10.04
C GLY A 132 0.46 -5.63 -9.96
N LEU A 133 -0.74 -6.19 -10.08
CA LEU A 133 -1.00 -7.63 -10.06
C LEU A 133 -1.33 -8.19 -11.45
N PRO A 134 -0.87 -9.41 -11.78
CA PRO A 134 -1.30 -10.11 -12.97
C PRO A 134 -2.80 -10.47 -12.85
N PRO A 135 -3.51 -10.66 -13.98
CA PRO A 135 -4.98 -10.82 -14.00
C PRO A 135 -5.55 -11.78 -12.96
N GLY A 136 -4.99 -12.99 -12.83
CA GLY A 136 -5.49 -14.02 -11.91
C GLY A 136 -5.31 -13.72 -10.42
N HIS A 137 -4.56 -12.67 -10.06
CA HIS A 137 -4.32 -12.29 -8.66
C HIS A 137 -4.94 -10.94 -8.29
N ARG A 138 -5.60 -10.25 -9.24
CA ARG A 138 -6.22 -8.95 -8.98
C ARG A 138 -7.34 -9.07 -7.95
N LEU A 139 -7.47 -8.06 -7.10
CA LEU A 139 -8.60 -7.97 -6.18
C LEU A 139 -9.89 -7.67 -6.98
N PRO A 140 -11.07 -8.12 -6.50
CA PRO A 140 -12.32 -7.97 -7.24
C PRO A 140 -12.73 -6.52 -7.54
N LEU A 141 -12.29 -5.57 -6.71
CA LEU A 141 -12.70 -4.17 -6.79
C LEU A 141 -11.54 -3.19 -6.73
N LEU A 142 -10.53 -3.46 -5.89
CA LEU A 142 -9.43 -2.53 -5.64
C LEU A 142 -8.27 -2.79 -6.60
N GLY A 143 -7.80 -1.71 -7.24
CA GLY A 143 -6.53 -1.71 -7.95
C GLY A 143 -5.38 -1.75 -6.96
N TYR A 144 -4.83 -2.95 -6.73
CA TYR A 144 -3.71 -3.14 -5.80
C TYR A 144 -2.37 -2.85 -6.47
N HIS A 145 -1.54 -2.04 -5.82
CA HIS A 145 -0.18 -1.72 -6.23
C HIS A 145 0.78 -1.87 -5.04
N ALA A 146 1.88 -2.60 -5.25
CA ALA A 146 2.97 -2.68 -4.30
C ALA A 146 4.06 -1.69 -4.70
N VAL A 147 4.65 -1.01 -3.70
CA VAL A 147 5.73 -0.05 -3.90
C VAL A 147 6.93 -0.45 -3.05
N LEU A 148 8.06 -0.71 -3.69
CA LEU A 148 9.36 -0.82 -3.03
C LEU A 148 9.99 0.58 -2.90
N ILE A 149 10.42 0.92 -1.69
CA ILE A 149 11.08 2.19 -1.38
C ILE A 149 12.57 1.94 -1.21
N LEU A 150 13.39 2.60 -2.02
CA LEU A 150 14.85 2.49 -2.01
C LEU A 150 15.48 3.81 -1.57
N LYS A 151 16.56 3.75 -0.80
CA LYS A 151 17.46 4.87 -0.51
C LYS A 151 18.87 4.50 -0.97
N ASN A 152 19.40 5.21 -1.96
CA ASN A 152 20.69 4.93 -2.59
C ASN A 152 20.84 3.45 -3.01
N GLY A 153 19.75 2.85 -3.53
CA GLY A 153 19.70 1.45 -3.94
C GLY A 153 19.49 0.44 -2.81
N VAL A 154 19.48 0.86 -1.55
CA VAL A 154 19.20 -0.01 -0.40
C VAL A 154 17.70 0.01 -0.08
N PRO A 155 17.03 -1.13 0.13
CA PRO A 155 15.64 -1.15 0.58
C PRO A 155 15.44 -0.45 1.93
N ALA A 156 14.68 0.64 1.88
CA ALA A 156 14.38 1.50 3.02
C ALA A 156 12.98 1.24 3.59
N GLY A 157 12.08 0.69 2.77
CA GLY A 157 10.72 0.37 3.16
C GLY A 157 9.89 -0.13 2.00
N TYR A 158 8.59 -0.18 2.24
CA TYR A 158 7.59 -0.53 1.25
C TYR A 158 6.28 0.23 1.49
N ALA A 159 5.41 0.24 0.49
CA ALA A 159 4.03 0.68 0.61
C ALA A 159 3.08 -0.19 -0.22
N GLU A 160 1.81 -0.12 0.12
CA GLU A 160 0.69 -0.68 -0.62
C GLU A 160 -0.28 0.45 -0.95
N SER A 161 -0.80 0.44 -2.17
CA SER A 161 -1.86 1.34 -2.62
C SER A 161 -3.02 0.51 -3.14
N LEU A 162 -4.18 0.66 -2.52
CA LEU A 162 -5.42 0.02 -2.95
C LEU A 162 -6.36 1.11 -3.48
N ALA A 163 -6.36 1.27 -4.80
CA ALA A 163 -7.07 2.34 -5.48
C ALA A 163 -8.47 1.94 -5.93
N LEU A 164 -9.40 2.89 -5.85
CA LEU A 164 -10.75 2.82 -6.38
C LEU A 164 -11.15 4.23 -6.82
N PHE A 165 -11.29 4.42 -8.14
CA PHE A 165 -11.48 5.74 -8.76
C PHE A 165 -10.42 6.74 -8.28
N GLU A 166 -10.81 7.94 -7.86
CA GLU A 166 -9.87 8.95 -7.37
C GLU A 166 -9.40 8.76 -5.92
N ARG A 167 -9.84 7.69 -5.22
CA ARG A 167 -9.41 7.36 -3.86
C ARG A 167 -8.41 6.21 -3.85
N THR A 168 -7.38 6.31 -3.00
CA THR A 168 -6.54 5.16 -2.64
C THR A 168 -6.39 5.03 -1.13
N GLU A 169 -6.43 3.80 -0.64
CA GLU A 169 -5.86 3.45 0.66
C GLU A 169 -4.35 3.34 0.51
N VAL A 170 -3.59 3.91 1.46
CA VAL A 170 -2.13 3.87 1.45
C VAL A 170 -1.62 3.32 2.77
N GLY A 171 -0.99 2.15 2.72
CA GLY A 171 -0.19 1.62 3.81
C GLY A 171 1.29 1.86 3.52
N VAL A 172 2.05 2.37 4.49
CA VAL A 172 3.50 2.58 4.33
C VAL A 172 4.24 1.99 5.52
N ASN A 173 5.37 1.34 5.26
CA ASN A 173 6.29 0.91 6.29
C ASN A 173 7.72 1.24 5.89
N LEU A 174 8.33 2.18 6.60
CA LEU A 174 9.78 2.37 6.58
C LEU A 174 10.41 1.46 7.62
N PHE A 175 11.51 0.80 7.28
CA PHE A 175 12.22 -0.04 8.23
C PHE A 175 12.80 0.81 9.36
N TYR A 176 12.87 0.22 10.55
CA TYR A 176 13.40 0.87 11.76
C TYR A 176 14.70 1.66 11.51
N THR A 177 15.64 1.11 10.75
CA THR A 177 16.93 1.75 10.41
C THR A 177 16.80 3.06 9.61
N PHE A 178 15.64 3.31 8.99
CA PHE A 178 15.31 4.49 8.19
C PHE A 178 14.18 5.34 8.82
N ARG A 179 13.61 4.90 9.95
CA ARG A 179 12.62 5.70 10.70
C ARG A 179 13.31 6.86 11.40
N ASP A 180 12.52 7.85 11.83
CA ASP A 180 12.96 9.10 12.47
C ASP A 180 13.92 9.98 11.64
N GLY A 181 14.26 9.57 10.42
CA GLY A 181 14.86 10.42 9.39
C GLY A 181 13.80 11.23 8.64
N GLU A 182 13.91 11.26 7.31
CA GLU A 182 13.03 12.06 6.45
C GLU A 182 11.67 11.39 6.16
N SER A 183 11.13 10.65 7.14
CA SER A 183 9.95 9.78 6.95
C SER A 183 8.72 10.54 6.43
N ALA A 184 8.44 11.72 6.99
CA ALA A 184 7.35 12.59 6.55
C ALA A 184 7.54 13.07 5.10
N TRP A 185 8.78 13.39 4.72
CA TRP A 185 9.11 13.83 3.37
C TRP A 185 9.03 12.66 2.38
N ILE A 186 9.56 11.47 2.72
CA ILE A 186 9.40 10.27 1.89
C ILE A 186 7.93 9.96 1.67
N TYR A 187 7.11 10.06 2.71
CA TYR A 187 5.67 9.83 2.60
C TYR A 187 4.99 10.87 1.69
N SER A 188 5.31 12.16 1.82
CA SER A 188 4.75 13.19 0.92
C SER A 188 5.11 12.93 -0.55
N ARG A 189 6.37 12.55 -0.81
CA ARG A 189 6.84 12.17 -2.14
C ARG A 189 6.14 10.93 -2.68
N LEU A 190 5.86 9.95 -1.81
CA LEU A 190 5.09 8.76 -2.17
C LEU A 190 3.66 9.13 -2.57
N LEU A 191 2.98 10.01 -1.82
CA LEU A 191 1.62 10.43 -2.17
C LEU A 191 1.59 11.19 -3.50
N ARG A 192 2.57 12.06 -3.76
CA ARG A 192 2.73 12.73 -5.07
C ARG A 192 2.94 11.73 -6.19
N PHE A 193 3.79 10.73 -5.96
CA PHE A 193 4.00 9.68 -6.93
C PHE A 193 2.71 8.91 -7.24
N LEU A 194 1.96 8.51 -6.22
CA LEU A 194 0.68 7.80 -6.39
C LEU A 194 -0.36 8.69 -7.09
N ARG A 195 -0.45 9.98 -6.75
CA ARG A 195 -1.30 10.95 -7.47
C ARG A 195 -0.96 11.02 -8.96
N GLN A 196 0.32 11.15 -9.28
CA GLN A 196 0.77 11.23 -10.67
C GLN A 196 0.48 9.94 -11.44
N TYR A 197 0.71 8.78 -10.82
CA TYR A 197 0.62 7.50 -11.50
C TYR A 197 -0.81 6.94 -11.57
N LEU A 198 -1.57 7.06 -10.48
CA LEU A 198 -2.92 6.50 -10.36
C LEU A 198 -4.02 7.55 -10.60
N HIS A 199 -3.66 8.82 -10.78
CA HIS A 199 -4.59 9.94 -10.92
C HIS A 199 -5.54 10.11 -9.71
N VAL A 200 -5.11 9.63 -8.53
CA VAL A 200 -5.86 9.75 -7.29
C VAL A 200 -5.74 11.15 -6.68
N SER A 201 -6.81 11.63 -6.06
CA SER A 201 -6.90 12.89 -5.33
C SER A 201 -7.22 12.71 -3.86
N VAL A 202 -7.67 11.53 -3.44
CA VAL A 202 -8.05 11.22 -2.06
C VAL A 202 -7.20 10.08 -1.53
N PHE A 203 -6.55 10.30 -0.40
CA PHE A 203 -5.71 9.33 0.29
C PHE A 203 -6.36 8.92 1.59
N SER A 204 -6.47 7.62 1.83
CA SER A 204 -7.04 7.07 3.05
C SER A 204 -6.00 6.24 3.79
N VAL A 205 -5.96 6.39 5.11
CA VAL A 205 -5.16 5.55 6.00
C VAL A 205 -6.12 4.67 6.79
N GLU A 206 -5.91 3.37 6.72
CA GLU A 206 -6.76 2.39 7.39
C GLU A 206 -6.54 2.37 8.91
N PRO A 207 -7.58 2.02 9.71
CA PRO A 207 -7.49 1.90 11.16
C PRO A 207 -6.30 1.09 11.67
N TYR A 208 -5.95 -0.02 11.01
CA TYR A 208 -4.82 -0.86 11.39
C TYR A 208 -3.47 -0.10 11.34
N GLN A 209 -3.28 0.75 10.34
CA GLN A 209 -2.08 1.59 10.19
C GLN A 209 -2.00 2.70 11.24
N LEU A 210 -3.14 3.06 11.86
CA LEU A 210 -3.24 4.05 12.92
C LEU A 210 -3.06 3.46 14.32
N GLY A 211 -3.10 2.13 14.44
CA GLY A 211 -2.93 1.39 15.70
C GLY A 211 -4.14 0.55 16.12
N SER A 212 -5.21 0.46 15.32
CA SER A 212 -6.33 -0.45 15.62
C SER A 212 -5.86 -1.90 15.50
N HIS A 213 -5.93 -2.66 16.60
CA HIS A 213 -5.36 -4.02 16.70
C HIS A 213 -3.87 -4.11 16.34
N ASN A 214 -3.13 -2.99 16.42
CA ASN A 214 -1.73 -2.89 16.07
C ASN A 214 -0.99 -2.05 17.11
N GLU A 215 -0.37 -2.71 18.10
CA GLU A 215 0.30 -2.03 19.20
C GLU A 215 1.53 -1.23 18.73
N GLU A 216 2.25 -1.69 17.69
CA GLU A 216 3.37 -0.94 17.10
C GLU A 216 2.91 0.44 16.60
N GLY A 217 1.71 0.52 16.01
CA GLY A 217 1.11 1.78 15.57
C GLY A 217 0.78 2.74 16.73
N ILE A 218 0.34 2.18 17.86
CA ILE A 218 0.06 2.95 19.09
C ILE A 218 1.34 3.48 19.71
N GLU A 219 2.36 2.63 19.85
CA GLU A 219 3.67 2.99 20.40
C GLU A 219 4.39 4.05 19.56
N ALA A 220 4.31 3.92 18.24
CA ALA A 220 4.87 4.89 17.29
C ALA A 220 4.09 6.22 17.23
N GLY A 221 2.89 6.29 17.83
CA GLY A 221 2.02 7.46 17.73
C GLY A 221 1.56 7.73 16.29
N ALA A 222 1.35 6.68 15.49
CA ALA A 222 1.08 6.75 14.06
C ALA A 222 -0.10 7.67 13.72
N PHE A 223 -1.15 7.66 14.54
CA PHE A 223 -2.27 8.59 14.40
C PHE A 223 -1.84 10.06 14.26
N TRP A 224 -0.94 10.51 15.15
CA TRP A 224 -0.46 11.90 15.15
C TRP A 224 0.52 12.18 14.02
N PHE A 225 1.21 11.18 13.48
CA PHE A 225 2.04 11.34 12.29
C PHE A 225 1.17 11.80 11.10
N TYR A 226 0.10 11.07 10.79
CA TYR A 226 -0.81 11.41 9.70
C TYR A 226 -1.60 12.69 9.99
N ARG A 227 -2.11 12.85 11.22
CA ARG A 227 -2.87 14.05 11.59
C ARG A 227 -2.05 15.34 11.43
N LYS A 228 -0.77 15.33 11.84
CA LYS A 228 0.15 16.48 11.68
C LYS A 228 0.54 16.77 10.23
N LEU A 229 0.33 15.81 9.32
CA LEU A 229 0.50 16.01 7.88
C LEU A 229 -0.75 16.59 7.20
N GLY A 230 -1.85 16.73 7.94
CA GLY A 230 -3.09 17.34 7.47
C GLY A 230 -4.25 16.37 7.29
N PHE A 231 -4.06 15.07 7.54
CA PHE A 231 -5.17 14.12 7.43
C PHE A 231 -6.28 14.41 8.45
N HIS A 232 -7.54 14.20 8.10
CA HIS A 232 -8.70 14.40 8.94
C HIS A 232 -9.45 13.10 9.24
N PRO A 233 -10.01 12.95 10.46
CA PRO A 233 -10.86 11.82 10.79
C PRO A 233 -12.25 11.98 10.16
N VAL A 234 -12.74 10.91 9.53
CA VAL A 234 -14.05 10.91 8.86
C VAL A 234 -15.22 10.66 9.81
N GLN A 235 -14.97 10.07 10.98
CA GLN A 235 -16.02 9.81 11.96
C GLN A 235 -16.23 11.03 12.87
N PRO A 236 -17.44 11.60 12.96
CA PRO A 236 -17.69 12.79 13.76
C PRO A 236 -17.33 12.64 15.25
N GLN A 237 -17.46 11.43 15.80
CA GLN A 237 -17.07 11.15 17.18
C GLN A 237 -15.56 11.23 17.37
N VAL A 238 -14.79 10.63 16.45
CA VAL A 238 -13.32 10.70 16.44
C VAL A 238 -12.85 12.13 16.20
N ALA A 239 -13.47 12.86 15.27
CA ALA A 239 -13.16 14.28 15.02
C ALA A 239 -13.26 15.15 16.28
N ARG A 240 -14.35 14.98 17.07
CA ARG A 240 -14.51 15.67 18.34
C ARG A 240 -13.46 15.27 19.39
N MET A 241 -13.00 14.02 19.38
CA MET A 241 -11.92 13.56 20.25
C MET A 241 -10.58 14.17 19.86
N VAL A 242 -10.25 14.18 18.57
CA VAL A 242 -9.04 14.82 18.03
C VAL A 242 -8.97 16.27 18.44
N ALA A 243 -10.05 17.04 18.23
CA ALA A 243 -10.10 18.46 18.59
C ALA A 243 -9.92 18.71 20.10
N ARG A 244 -10.31 17.76 20.97
CA ARG A 244 -10.03 17.83 22.41
C ARG A 244 -8.56 17.55 22.72
N GLU A 245 -7.98 16.54 22.08
CA GLU A 245 -6.58 16.19 22.29
C GLU A 245 -5.62 17.24 21.71
N GLU A 246 -5.94 17.84 20.56
CA GLU A 246 -5.17 18.95 19.98
C GLU A 246 -5.12 20.15 20.93
N ARG A 247 -6.24 20.50 21.57
CA ARG A 247 -6.26 21.55 22.62
C ARG A 247 -5.38 21.21 23.81
N LYS A 248 -5.33 19.96 24.25
CA LYS A 248 -4.43 19.53 25.33
C LYS A 248 -2.98 19.61 24.90
N LEU A 249 -2.65 19.15 23.70
CA LEU A 249 -1.31 19.20 23.13
C LEU A 249 -0.81 20.64 22.98
N ALA A 250 -1.68 21.57 22.59
CA ALA A 250 -1.35 22.99 22.48
C ALA A 250 -1.12 23.67 23.83
N ASN A 251 -1.94 23.35 24.83
CA ASN A 251 -1.97 24.06 26.11
C ASN A 251 -1.11 23.43 27.21
N ARG A 252 -0.57 22.22 27.01
CA ARG A 252 0.18 21.47 28.04
C ARG A 252 1.54 21.02 27.47
N PRO A 253 2.61 21.79 27.70
CA PRO A 253 3.96 21.38 27.33
C PRO A 253 4.29 19.99 27.91
N GLY A 254 4.83 19.10 27.08
CA GLY A 254 5.20 17.73 27.48
C GLY A 254 4.04 16.72 27.53
N TYR A 255 2.78 17.15 27.35
CA TYR A 255 1.66 16.21 27.28
C TYR A 255 1.80 15.27 26.07
N ARG A 256 1.59 13.97 26.32
CA ARG A 256 1.42 12.96 25.27
C ARG A 256 0.05 12.33 25.41
N THR A 257 -0.65 12.15 24.28
CA THR A 257 -1.92 11.42 24.25
C THR A 257 -1.70 10.00 24.77
N PRO A 258 -2.40 9.57 25.83
CA PRO A 258 -2.23 8.23 26.38
C PRO A 258 -2.61 7.14 25.37
N ALA A 259 -1.97 5.97 25.45
CA ALA A 259 -2.23 4.82 24.57
C ALA A 259 -3.72 4.45 24.50
N ARG A 260 -4.44 4.50 25.63
CA ARG A 260 -5.89 4.27 25.68
C ARG A 260 -6.67 5.20 24.75
N ILE A 261 -6.29 6.47 24.70
CA ILE A 261 -6.93 7.46 23.82
C ILE A 261 -6.50 7.25 22.37
N LEU A 262 -5.22 6.93 22.12
CA LEU A 262 -4.74 6.61 20.77
C LEU A 262 -5.51 5.45 20.15
N ARG A 263 -5.80 4.37 20.91
CA ARG A 263 -6.62 3.24 20.43
C ARG A 263 -8.02 3.67 20.01
N GLN A 264 -8.63 4.61 20.75
CA GLN A 264 -9.94 5.16 20.40
C GLN A 264 -9.86 6.07 19.16
N LEU A 265 -8.80 6.85 19.01
CA LEU A 265 -8.57 7.70 17.83
C LEU A 265 -8.32 6.86 16.57
N ALA A 266 -7.63 5.73 16.70
CA ALA A 266 -7.30 4.82 15.61
C ALA A 266 -8.50 4.00 15.08
N ALA A 267 -9.69 4.10 15.69
CA ALA A 267 -10.85 3.31 15.33
C ALA A 267 -11.49 3.66 13.97
N GLY A 268 -11.10 4.79 13.37
CA GLY A 268 -11.65 5.26 12.09
C GLY A 268 -10.56 5.62 11.10
N HIS A 269 -10.91 5.62 9.82
CA HIS A 269 -9.99 6.08 8.76
C HIS A 269 -9.63 7.55 8.95
N LEU A 270 -8.40 7.87 8.56
CA LEU A 270 -7.99 9.24 8.30
C LEU A 270 -7.94 9.47 6.79
N LEU A 271 -8.48 10.58 6.31
CA LEU A 271 -8.46 10.97 4.90
C LEU A 271 -7.59 12.21 4.70
N TYR A 272 -7.02 12.33 3.52
CA TYR A 272 -6.40 13.55 3.04
C TYR A 272 -6.84 13.75 1.60
N GLU A 273 -7.37 14.92 1.30
CA GLU A 273 -7.80 15.29 -0.04
C GLU A 273 -6.82 16.31 -0.60
N ALA A 274 -6.32 16.08 -1.82
CA ALA A 274 -5.50 17.04 -2.52
C ALA A 274 -6.28 18.37 -2.66
N PRO A 275 -5.62 19.54 -2.56
CA PRO A 275 -6.30 20.82 -2.74
C PRO A 275 -7.11 20.93 -4.03
N SER A 276 -6.66 20.31 -5.11
CA SER A 276 -7.36 20.21 -6.40
C SER A 276 -8.27 18.98 -6.55
N ALA A 277 -8.70 18.35 -5.45
CA ALA A 277 -9.68 17.26 -5.50
C ALA A 277 -11.02 17.79 -6.06
N PRO A 278 -11.63 17.10 -7.04
CA PRO A 278 -12.82 17.59 -7.73
C PRO A 278 -14.08 17.59 -6.86
N HIS A 279 -14.14 16.71 -5.86
CA HIS A 279 -15.32 16.44 -5.04
C HIS A 279 -15.00 16.46 -3.54
N PRO A 280 -14.67 17.63 -2.95
CA PRO A 280 -14.23 17.72 -1.56
C PRO A 280 -15.24 17.14 -0.57
N GLY A 281 -14.80 16.21 0.28
CA GLY A 281 -15.60 15.62 1.36
C GLY A 281 -16.60 14.54 0.96
N GLU A 282 -16.81 14.25 -0.33
CA GLU A 282 -17.74 13.18 -0.76
C GLU A 282 -17.28 11.80 -0.28
N TRP A 283 -15.97 11.62 -0.12
CA TRP A 283 -15.36 10.35 0.30
C TRP A 283 -15.44 10.08 1.80
N ASP A 284 -15.80 11.06 2.64
CA ASP A 284 -15.86 10.89 4.10
C ASP A 284 -16.84 9.79 4.52
N ASN A 285 -17.96 9.69 3.81
CA ASN A 285 -19.04 8.73 4.07
C ASN A 285 -18.90 7.43 3.27
N PHE A 286 -17.87 7.33 2.43
CA PHE A 286 -17.65 6.16 1.60
C PHE A 286 -16.99 5.01 2.37
N ARG A 287 -17.40 3.77 2.06
CA ARG A 287 -16.82 2.53 2.57
C ARG A 287 -16.83 1.48 1.47
N VAL A 288 -15.67 0.90 1.16
CA VAL A 288 -15.52 -0.16 0.14
C VAL A 288 -16.50 -1.33 0.35
N PRO A 289 -16.72 -1.85 1.60
CA PRO A 289 -17.66 -2.94 1.82
C PRO A 289 -19.10 -2.65 1.40
N ASN A 290 -19.52 -1.37 1.37
CA ASN A 290 -20.88 -0.99 0.98
C ASN A 290 -21.18 -1.34 -0.48
N ILE A 291 -20.17 -1.39 -1.36
CA ILE A 291 -20.33 -1.81 -2.75
C ILE A 291 -20.72 -3.29 -2.80
N GLY A 292 -20.00 -4.15 -2.09
CA GLY A 292 -20.32 -5.59 -2.01
C GLY A 292 -21.73 -5.82 -1.45
N LEU A 293 -22.10 -5.12 -0.38
CA LEU A 293 -23.44 -5.19 0.20
C LEU A 293 -24.54 -4.69 -0.75
N ALA A 294 -24.26 -3.68 -1.57
CA ALA A 294 -25.21 -3.19 -2.58
C ALA A 294 -25.40 -4.21 -3.71
N VAL A 295 -24.30 -4.80 -4.21
CA VAL A 295 -24.35 -5.86 -5.23
C VAL A 295 -25.14 -7.07 -4.72
N GLN A 296 -24.89 -7.51 -3.48
CA GLN A 296 -25.60 -8.64 -2.87
C GLN A 296 -27.10 -8.37 -2.74
N ARG A 297 -27.49 -7.18 -2.28
CA ARG A 297 -28.91 -6.80 -2.20
C ARG A 297 -29.57 -6.83 -3.57
N ARG A 298 -28.91 -6.31 -4.60
CA ARG A 298 -29.42 -6.31 -5.97
C ARG A 298 -29.55 -7.72 -6.55
N LEU A 299 -28.57 -8.59 -6.29
CA LEU A 299 -28.58 -10.00 -6.70
C LEU A 299 -29.83 -10.73 -6.20
N VAL A 300 -30.16 -10.56 -4.92
CA VAL A 300 -31.32 -11.20 -4.31
C VAL A 300 -32.62 -10.58 -4.80
N GLN A 301 -32.74 -9.24 -4.75
CA GLN A 301 -34.00 -8.54 -5.00
C GLN A 301 -34.42 -8.52 -6.47
N GLN A 302 -33.48 -8.40 -7.41
CA GLN A 302 -33.78 -8.22 -8.83
C GLN A 302 -33.51 -9.48 -9.68
N PHE A 303 -32.65 -10.37 -9.20
CA PHE A 303 -32.20 -11.53 -9.98
C PHE A 303 -32.45 -12.87 -9.28
N GLY A 304 -33.12 -12.88 -8.11
CA GLY A 304 -33.48 -14.09 -7.38
C GLY A 304 -32.28 -14.96 -7.00
N GLY A 305 -31.11 -14.35 -6.76
CA GLY A 305 -29.86 -15.08 -6.48
C GLY A 305 -29.10 -15.54 -7.73
N GLY A 306 -29.60 -15.29 -8.94
CA GLY A 306 -28.95 -15.73 -10.18
C GLY A 306 -27.75 -14.87 -10.59
N GLU A 307 -26.54 -15.24 -10.14
CA GLU A 307 -25.30 -14.49 -10.44
C GLU A 307 -25.05 -14.29 -11.94
N ARG A 308 -25.29 -15.33 -12.74
CA ARG A 308 -25.11 -15.27 -14.21
C ARG A 308 -26.04 -14.23 -14.84
N LYS A 309 -27.29 -14.15 -14.37
CA LYS A 309 -28.29 -13.18 -14.83
C LYS A 309 -27.88 -11.76 -14.44
N LEU A 310 -27.41 -11.58 -13.21
CA LEU A 310 -26.86 -10.31 -12.72
C LEU A 310 -25.71 -9.83 -13.62
N ARG A 311 -24.71 -10.69 -13.88
CA ARG A 311 -23.55 -10.35 -14.72
C ARG A 311 -23.97 -9.97 -16.13
N GLN A 312 -24.82 -10.78 -16.79
CA GLN A 312 -25.30 -10.49 -18.14
C GLN A 312 -26.06 -9.15 -18.23
N ALA A 313 -26.85 -8.82 -17.21
CA ALA A 313 -27.59 -7.56 -17.17
C ALA A 313 -26.73 -6.34 -16.86
N LEU A 314 -25.73 -6.48 -15.98
CA LEU A 314 -24.96 -5.34 -15.47
C LEU A 314 -23.66 -5.07 -16.22
N VAL A 315 -23.01 -6.07 -16.81
CA VAL A 315 -21.73 -5.88 -17.51
C VAL A 315 -21.81 -4.79 -18.59
N PRO A 316 -22.83 -4.76 -19.48
CA PRO A 316 -22.94 -3.69 -20.47
C PRO A 316 -23.12 -2.30 -19.84
N SER A 317 -23.93 -2.20 -18.78
CA SER A 317 -24.20 -0.94 -18.08
C SER A 317 -22.96 -0.41 -17.35
N VAL A 318 -22.22 -1.29 -16.68
CA VAL A 318 -20.97 -0.94 -15.99
C VAL A 318 -19.88 -0.58 -17.00
N ALA A 319 -19.75 -1.35 -18.08
CA ALA A 319 -18.80 -1.06 -19.16
C ALA A 319 -19.06 0.32 -19.77
N HIS A 320 -20.33 0.65 -20.03
CA HIS A 320 -20.74 1.96 -20.52
C HIS A 320 -20.42 3.08 -19.51
N ALA A 321 -20.76 2.89 -18.23
CA ALA A 321 -20.48 3.88 -17.18
C ALA A 321 -18.98 4.13 -16.97
N LEU A 322 -18.15 3.10 -17.19
CA LEU A 322 -16.69 3.19 -17.09
C LEU A 322 -16.00 3.58 -18.41
N GLY A 323 -16.74 3.68 -19.52
CA GLY A 323 -16.18 3.96 -20.84
C GLY A 323 -15.25 2.86 -21.40
N VAL A 324 -15.45 1.59 -21.00
CA VAL A 324 -14.64 0.44 -21.45
C VAL A 324 -15.46 -0.54 -22.31
N LYS A 325 -14.81 -1.41 -23.08
CA LYS A 325 -15.54 -2.44 -23.84
C LYS A 325 -15.87 -3.64 -22.95
N PRO A 326 -17.07 -4.25 -23.07
CA PRO A 326 -17.44 -5.44 -22.28
C PRO A 326 -16.47 -6.63 -22.42
N THR A 327 -15.82 -6.79 -23.57
CA THR A 327 -14.79 -7.81 -23.82
C THR A 327 -13.53 -7.63 -22.98
N ASP A 328 -13.29 -6.43 -22.46
CA ASP A 328 -12.15 -6.13 -21.59
C ASP A 328 -12.44 -6.54 -20.12
N LEU A 329 -13.69 -6.88 -19.81
CA LEU A 329 -14.18 -7.27 -18.48
C LEU A 329 -14.44 -8.78 -18.36
N SER A 330 -14.36 -9.55 -19.45
CA SER A 330 -14.39 -11.01 -19.36
C SER A 330 -13.07 -11.46 -18.76
N ALA A 331 -13.09 -11.77 -17.46
CA ALA A 331 -12.07 -12.62 -16.87
C ALA A 331 -11.98 -13.88 -17.73
N SER A 332 -10.86 -14.07 -18.42
CA SER A 332 -10.45 -15.40 -18.85
C SER A 332 -10.36 -16.22 -17.57
N GLU A 333 -11.09 -17.33 -17.55
CA GLU A 333 -11.14 -18.29 -16.44
C GLU A 333 -9.75 -18.73 -15.96
#